data_AF-A0A6I1QB65-F1
#
_entry.id   AF-A0A6I1QB65-F1
#
_cell.length_a   1.000
_cell.length_b   1.000
_cell.length_c   1.000
_cell.angle_alpha   90.00
_cell.angle_beta   90.00
_cell.angle_gamma   90.00
#
_symmetry.space_group_name_H-M   'P 1'
#
loop_
_entity.id
_entity.type
_entity.pdbx_description
1 polymer ?
#
loop_
_entity_poly.entity_id
_entity_poly.type
_entity_poly.pdbx_seq_one_letter_code
_entity_poly.pdbx_strand_id
1 'polypeptide(L)'
;MDISETQREIKALLDLLGWSQKKLARELYMDEFEDDDELEIKRYEEKVKKALSRPTTKIELLRGYSNFIGKHPAFSKKRLVLNSFHPRECLNNEQLNVMKEFSKLVDKKIT
;
A
#
# COMPACT_ATOMS: atom_id res chain seq x y z
N MET A 1 -1.43 -5.87 11.69
CA MET A 1 -0.83 -5.02 10.66
C MET A 1 -0.67 -3.67 11.31
N ASP A 2 0.57 -3.35 11.65
CA ASP A 2 0.92 -2.08 12.25
C ASP A 2 1.25 -1.03 11.18
N ILE A 3 1.41 0.23 11.59
CA ILE A 3 1.68 1.35 10.68
C ILE A 3 2.95 1.09 9.85
N SER A 4 4.01 0.60 10.49
CA SER A 4 5.29 0.30 9.84
C SER A 4 5.19 -0.84 8.83
N GLU A 5 4.43 -1.89 9.14
CA GLU A 5 4.18 -3.00 8.22
C GLU A 5 3.41 -2.52 6.99
N THR A 6 2.34 -1.74 7.20
CA THR A 6 1.50 -1.20 6.13
C THR A 6 2.30 -0.25 5.22
N GLN A 7 3.15 0.60 5.80
CA GLN A 7 4.06 1.48 5.03
C GLN A 7 5.06 0.69 4.19
N ARG A 8 5.58 -0.43 4.72
CA ARG A 8 6.51 -1.30 3.99
C ARG A 8 5.79 -2.00 2.83
N GLU A 9 4.59 -2.53 3.05
CA GLU A 9 3.78 -3.14 1.99
C GLU A 9 3.49 -2.14 0.87
N ILE A 10 3.08 -0.91 1.19
CA ILE A 10 2.85 0.11 0.17
C ILE A 10 4.12 0.37 -0.65
N LYS A 11 5.28 0.51 0.01
CA LYS A 11 6.55 0.71 -0.70
C LYS A 11 6.90 -0.46 -1.60
N ALA A 12 6.70 -1.70 -1.14
CA ALA A 12 6.93 -2.89 -1.97
C ALA A 12 5.98 -2.94 -3.18
N LEU A 13 4.71 -2.57 -3.02
CA LEU A 13 3.75 -2.46 -4.13
C LEU A 13 4.18 -1.39 -5.13
N LEU A 14 4.70 -0.26 -4.66
CA LEU A 14 5.21 0.80 -5.54
C LEU A 14 6.45 0.34 -6.32
N ASP A 15 7.40 -0.32 -5.66
CA ASP A 15 8.59 -0.87 -6.33
C ASP A 15 8.19 -1.90 -7.40
N LEU A 16 7.25 -2.79 -7.08
CA LEU A 16 6.70 -3.78 -8.01
C LEU A 16 6.03 -3.12 -9.22
N LEU A 17 5.37 -1.97 -9.05
CA LEU A 17 4.79 -1.19 -10.13
C LEU A 17 5.82 -0.33 -10.89
N GLY A 18 7.02 -0.16 -10.35
CA GLY A 18 8.01 0.81 -10.84
C GLY A 18 7.56 2.26 -10.61
N TRP A 19 6.80 2.49 -9.55
CA TRP A 19 6.25 3.79 -9.20
C TRP A 19 7.05 4.44 -8.10
N SER A 20 7.26 5.76 -8.21
CA SER A 20 7.75 6.56 -7.10
C SER A 20 6.59 6.94 -6.18
N GLN A 21 6.89 7.32 -4.93
CA GLN A 21 5.87 7.87 -4.01
C GLN A 21 5.20 9.13 -4.58
N LYS A 22 5.92 9.91 -5.41
CA LYS A 22 5.36 11.06 -6.13
C LYS A 22 4.35 10.63 -7.19
N LYS A 23 4.65 9.56 -7.92
CA LYS A 23 3.71 9.02 -8.91
C LYS A 23 2.43 8.55 -8.24
N LEU A 24 2.53 7.80 -7.14
CA LEU A 24 1.35 7.42 -6.35
C LEU A 24 0.50 8.65 -5.96
N ALA A 25 1.15 9.71 -5.49
CA ALA A 25 0.45 10.92 -5.06
C ALA A 25 -0.28 11.62 -6.20
N ARG A 26 0.30 11.63 -7.42
CA ARG A 26 -0.36 12.19 -8.60
C ARG A 26 -1.57 11.39 -9.02
N GLU A 27 -1.45 10.06 -9.04
CA GLU A 27 -2.56 9.18 -9.41
C GLU A 27 -3.70 9.28 -8.39
N LEU A 28 -3.39 9.39 -7.10
CA LEU A 28 -4.37 9.68 -6.04
C LEU A 28 -5.01 11.06 -6.23
N TYR A 29 -4.21 12.08 -6.56
CA TYR A 29 -4.72 13.43 -6.78
C TYR A 29 -5.70 13.46 -7.97
N MET A 30 -5.35 12.83 -9.09
CA MET A 30 -6.20 12.74 -10.28
C MET A 30 -7.49 11.93 -10.06
N ASP A 31 -7.51 11.03 -9.07
CA ASP A 31 -8.71 10.28 -8.67
C ASP A 31 -9.63 11.10 -7.74
N GLU A 32 -9.04 11.97 -6.90
CA GLU A 32 -9.77 12.80 -5.92
C GLU A 32 -10.18 14.18 -6.46
N PHE A 33 -9.46 14.70 -7.45
CA PHE A 33 -9.56 16.09 -7.93
C PHE A 33 -9.58 16.13 -9.46
N GLU A 34 -10.43 16.99 -10.04
CA GLU A 34 -10.60 17.17 -11.50
C GLU A 34 -9.78 18.34 -12.06
N ASP A 35 -9.01 19.04 -11.22
CA ASP A 35 -8.20 20.20 -11.58
C ASP A 35 -6.72 19.85 -11.75
N ASP A 36 -6.04 20.58 -12.64
CA ASP A 36 -4.60 20.43 -12.89
C ASP A 36 -3.78 21.55 -12.20
N ASP A 37 -4.08 21.87 -10.93
CA ASP A 37 -3.29 22.84 -10.17
C ASP A 37 -1.93 22.24 -9.75
N GLU A 38 -0.87 22.67 -10.43
CA GLU A 38 0.49 22.14 -10.20
C GLU A 38 1.04 22.41 -8.79
N LEU A 39 0.59 23.49 -8.12
CA LEU A 39 0.99 23.78 -6.74
C LEU A 39 0.31 22.83 -5.76
N GLU A 40 -0.98 22.57 -5.95
CA GLU A 40 -1.73 21.63 -5.12
C GLU A 40 -1.25 20.20 -5.33
N ILE A 41 -0.96 19.79 -6.57
CA ILE A 41 -0.33 18.49 -6.87
C ILE A 41 1.00 18.35 -6.10
N LYS A 42 1.87 19.37 -6.12
CA LYS A 42 3.15 19.33 -5.38
C LYS A 42 2.96 19.26 -3.86
N ARG A 43 1.96 19.96 -3.33
CA ARG A 43 1.60 19.86 -1.89
C ARG A 43 1.11 18.46 -1.55
N TYR A 44 0.32 17.85 -2.42
CA TYR A 44 -0.19 16.51 -2.24
C TYR A 44 0.93 15.46 -2.32
N GLU A 45 1.88 15.60 -3.25
CA GLU A 45 3.09 14.77 -3.33
C GLU A 45 3.85 14.72 -1.99
N GLU A 46 4.11 15.89 -1.39
CA GLU A 46 4.81 15.96 -0.11
C GLU A 46 3.98 15.43 1.06
N LYS A 47 2.65 15.58 1.01
CA LYS A 47 1.73 15.00 2.01
C LYS A 47 1.78 13.47 1.99
N VAL A 48 1.66 12.85 0.83
CA VAL A 48 1.73 11.38 0.67
C VAL A 48 3.10 10.86 1.09
N LYS A 49 4.19 11.50 0.66
CA LYS A 49 5.55 11.14 1.06
C LYS A 49 5.74 11.15 2.57
N LYS A 50 5.23 12.20 3.25
CA LYS A 50 5.28 12.29 4.73
C LYS A 50 4.42 11.20 5.37
N ALA A 51 3.25 10.90 4.81
CA ALA A 51 2.38 9.83 5.31
C ALA A 51 3.05 8.43 5.23
N LEU A 52 3.83 8.17 4.18
CA LEU A 52 4.57 6.90 4.02
C LEU A 52 5.87 6.81 4.84
N SER A 53 6.24 7.89 5.54
CA SER A 53 7.49 7.96 6.32
C SER A 53 7.25 8.12 7.81
N ARG A 54 6.14 8.75 8.24
CA ARG A 54 5.90 9.07 9.65
C ARG A 54 5.26 7.89 10.40
N PRO A 55 5.74 7.53 11.59
CA PRO A 55 5.15 6.45 12.38
C PRO A 55 3.79 6.85 13.00
N THR A 56 3.44 8.13 12.99
CA THR A 56 2.19 8.68 13.55
C THR A 56 1.07 8.82 12.52
N THR A 57 1.28 8.35 11.30
CA THR A 57 0.26 8.41 10.25
C THR A 57 -0.90 7.48 10.58
N LYS A 58 -2.14 7.97 10.43
CA LYS A 58 -3.35 7.18 10.65
C LYS A 58 -3.33 5.94 9.76
N ILE A 59 -3.51 4.76 10.37
CA ILE A 59 -3.47 3.49 9.65
C ILE A 59 -4.55 3.39 8.56
N GLU A 60 -5.71 4.00 8.78
CA GLU A 60 -6.82 4.02 7.81
C GLU A 60 -6.43 4.72 6.51
N LEU A 61 -5.66 5.81 6.60
CA LEU A 61 -5.15 6.52 5.43
C LEU A 61 -4.20 5.64 4.61
N LEU A 62 -3.30 4.92 5.30
CA LEU A 62 -2.37 4.00 4.66
C LEU A 62 -3.10 2.83 3.98
N ARG A 63 -4.12 2.26 4.65
CA ARG A 63 -4.99 1.24 4.05
C ARG A 63 -5.72 1.77 2.82
N GLY A 64 -6.15 3.03 2.84
CA GLY A 64 -6.70 3.73 1.68
C GLY A 64 -5.75 3.70 0.50
N TYR A 65 -4.47 4.04 0.71
CA TYR A 65 -3.44 3.97 -0.34
C TYR A 65 -3.23 2.55 -0.89
N SER A 66 -3.12 1.54 -0.02
CA SER A 66 -2.99 0.14 -0.47
C SER A 66 -4.19 -0.31 -1.31
N ASN A 67 -5.40 0.06 -0.89
CA ASN A 67 -6.64 -0.28 -1.60
C ASN A 67 -6.71 0.42 -2.96
N PHE A 68 -6.34 1.69 -3.02
CA PHE A 68 -6.25 2.44 -4.28
C PHE A 68 -5.28 1.76 -5.26
N ILE A 69 -4.05 1.48 -4.82
CA ILE A 69 -3.04 0.79 -5.63
C ILE A 69 -3.58 -0.54 -6.15
N GLY A 70 -4.24 -1.32 -5.29
CA GLY A 70 -4.82 -2.61 -5.64
C GLY A 70 -5.88 -2.58 -6.74
N LYS A 71 -6.72 -1.56 -6.72
CA LYS A 71 -7.78 -1.36 -7.71
C LYS A 71 -7.28 -0.66 -8.97
N HIS A 72 -6.11 -0.03 -8.91
CA HIS A 72 -5.60 0.77 -10.00
C HIS A 72 -5.35 -0.09 -11.26
N PRO A 73 -5.73 0.37 -12.47
CA PRO A 73 -5.53 -0.39 -13.70
C PRO A 73 -4.07 -0.80 -13.95
N ALA A 74 -3.10 0.02 -13.51
CA ALA A 74 -1.68 -0.31 -13.62
C ALA A 74 -1.29 -1.57 -12.83
N PHE A 75 -1.99 -1.86 -11.72
CA PHE A 75 -1.77 -3.04 -10.90
C PHE A 75 -2.34 -4.30 -11.57
N SER A 76 -3.58 -4.21 -12.06
CA SER A 76 -4.23 -5.29 -12.82
C SER A 76 -3.49 -5.64 -14.12
N LYS A 77 -2.96 -4.63 -14.83
CA LYS A 77 -2.18 -4.83 -16.07
C LYS A 77 -0.90 -5.64 -15.87
N LYS A 78 -0.32 -5.64 -14.66
CA LYS A 78 0.83 -6.50 -14.33
C LYS A 78 0.44 -7.93 -13.91
N ARG A 79 -0.85 -8.31 -14.00
CA ARG A 79 -1.40 -9.60 -13.55
C ARG A 79 -1.11 -9.88 -12.07
N LEU A 80 -0.99 -8.83 -11.26
CA LEU A 80 -0.74 -8.96 -9.84
C LEU A 80 -2.07 -9.20 -9.12
N VAL A 81 -2.08 -10.18 -8.22
CA VAL A 81 -3.20 -10.43 -7.32
C VAL A 81 -2.78 -9.90 -5.95
N LEU A 82 -3.55 -8.97 -5.39
CA LEU A 82 -3.36 -8.57 -4.00
C LEU A 82 -3.65 -9.79 -3.11
N ASN A 83 -2.65 -10.23 -2.36
CA ASN A 83 -2.89 -11.20 -1.30
C ASN A 83 -3.72 -10.54 -0.20
N SER A 84 -5.03 -10.74 -0.23
CA SER A 84 -5.93 -10.28 0.82
C SER A 84 -6.04 -11.35 1.90
N PHE A 85 -5.49 -11.07 3.08
CA PHE A 85 -5.72 -11.91 4.24
C PHE A 85 -7.11 -11.63 4.81
N HIS A 86 -8.00 -12.62 4.70
CA HIS A 86 -9.32 -12.59 5.32
C HIS A 86 -9.30 -13.40 6.63
N PRO A 87 -9.27 -12.75 7.81
CA PRO A 87 -9.39 -13.48 9.06
C PRO A 87 -10.76 -14.16 9.10
N ARG A 88 -10.76 -15.49 9.13
CA ARG A 88 -11.93 -16.27 9.53
C ARG A 88 -11.81 -16.58 11.01
N GLU A 89 -12.93 -16.58 11.73
CA GLU A 89 -12.99 -16.92 13.16
C GLU A 89 -12.49 -18.33 13.50
N CYS A 90 -12.18 -19.15 12.50
CA CYS A 90 -11.69 -20.51 12.67
C CYS A 90 -10.22 -20.62 13.08
N LEU A 91 -9.46 -19.51 13.15
CA LEU A 91 -8.06 -19.53 13.55
C LEU A 91 -7.83 -18.67 14.79
N ASN A 92 -7.18 -19.25 15.80
CA ASN A 92 -6.77 -18.50 16.98
C ASN A 92 -5.50 -17.65 16.70
N ASN A 93 -5.17 -16.73 17.60
CA ASN A 93 -4.07 -15.78 17.41
C ASN A 93 -2.71 -16.46 17.23
N GLU A 94 -2.50 -17.62 17.86
CA GLU A 94 -1.25 -18.38 17.74
C GLU A 94 -1.10 -18.98 16.34
N GLN A 95 -2.14 -19.65 15.84
CA GLN A 95 -2.19 -20.20 14.48
C GLN A 95 -2.04 -19.10 13.43
N LEU A 96 -2.67 -17.95 13.66
CA LEU A 96 -2.54 -16.79 12.79
C LEU A 96 -1.09 -16.29 12.70
N ASN A 97 -0.39 -16.24 13.84
CA ASN A 97 1.01 -15.83 13.86
C ASN A 97 1.91 -16.83 13.12
N VAL A 98 1.70 -18.13 13.30
CA VAL A 98 2.44 -19.17 12.58
C VAL A 98 2.23 -19.03 11.07
N MET A 99 0.99 -18.83 10.62
CA MET A 99 0.70 -18.62 9.19
C MET A 99 1.37 -17.35 8.63
N LYS A 100 1.42 -16.27 9.41
CA LYS A 100 2.12 -15.04 9.00
C LYS A 100 3.62 -15.27 8.89
N GLU A 101 4.24 -15.96 9.84
CA GLU A 101 5.66 -16.30 9.78
C GLU A 101 5.98 -17.18 8.58
N PHE A 102 5.10 -18.15 8.27
CA PHE A 102 5.23 -18.99 7.09
C PHE A 102 5.09 -18.19 5.79
N SER A 103 4.11 -17.29 5.70
CA SER A 103 3.96 -16.39 4.53
C SER A 103 5.23 -15.57 4.30
N LYS A 104 5.78 -14.94 5.34
CA LYS A 104 7.05 -14.19 5.27
C LYS A 104 8.21 -15.06 4.80
N LEU A 105 8.26 -16.33 5.21
CA LEU A 105 9.31 -17.28 4.78
C LEU A 105 9.19 -17.60 3.28
N VAL A 106 7.97 -17.82 2.79
CA VAL A 106 7.70 -18.13 1.39
C VAL A 106 8.00 -16.91 0.50
N ASP A 107 7.58 -15.71 0.91
CA ASP A 107 7.84 -14.48 0.16
C ASP A 107 9.35 -14.23 -0.02
N LYS A 108 10.16 -14.54 1.00
CA LYS A 108 11.63 -14.48 0.94
C LYS A 108 12.27 -15.50 -0.01
N LYS A 109 11.58 -16.59 -0.37
CA LYS A 109 12.10 -17.62 -1.28
C LYS A 109 11.70 -17.37 -2.74
N ILE A 110 10.70 -16.54 -2.98
CA ILE A 110 10.16 -16.26 -4.32
C ILE A 110 10.74 -14.94 -4.88
N THR A 111 11.38 -14.12 -4.03
CA THR A 111 12.12 -12.90 -4.42
C THR A 111 13.63 -13.18 -4.44
#